data_AF-A0A2H9SD67-F1
#
_entry.id   AF-A0A2H9SD67-F1
#
_cell.length_a   1.000
_cell.length_b   1.000
_cell.length_c   1.000
_cell.angle_alpha   90.00
_cell.angle_beta   90.00
_cell.angle_gamma   90.00
#
_symmetry.space_group_name_H-M   'P 1'
#
loop_
_entity.id
_entity.type
_entity.pdbx_description
1 polymer ?
#
loop_
_entity_poly.entity_id
_entity_poly.type
_entity_poly.pdbx_seq_one_letter_code
_entity_poly.pdbx_strand_id
1 'polypeptide(L)'
;MTNTILRLPAVKTSSGLPRSTLYLRISQGLWTKPISLGARTVGWPANEISTLNAARIAGKTDDEIRVLVRQLEADRKIYGETNHA
;
A
#
# COMPACT_ATOMS: atom_id res chain seq x y z
N MET A 1 -1.33 18.05 -1.19
CA MET A 1 -2.28 16.92 -1.04
C MET A 1 -2.04 16.28 0.31
N THR A 2 -3.08 15.90 1.04
CA THR A 2 -2.96 15.32 2.39
C THR A 2 -2.56 13.84 2.30
N ASN A 3 -1.47 13.46 2.96
CA ASN A 3 -1.05 12.05 3.08
C ASN A 3 -1.89 11.36 4.17
N THR A 4 -3.10 10.96 3.80
CA THR A 4 -4.02 10.23 4.69
C THR A 4 -3.58 8.77 4.84
N ILE A 5 -3.63 8.24 6.06
CA ILE A 5 -3.33 6.83 6.33
C ILE A 5 -4.65 6.06 6.51
N LEU A 6 -4.89 5.08 5.64
CA LEU A 6 -6.05 4.19 5.68
C LEU A 6 -5.79 3.00 6.60
N ARG A 7 -6.76 2.72 7.48
CA ARG A 7 -6.81 1.52 8.31
C ARG A 7 -7.38 0.36 7.52
N LEU A 8 -7.16 -0.87 7.99
CA LEU A 8 -7.63 -2.09 7.32
C LEU A 8 -9.11 -2.02 6.86
N PRO A 9 -10.10 -1.57 7.66
CA PRO A 9 -11.48 -1.50 7.18
C PRO A 9 -11.64 -0.63 5.94
N ALA A 10 -11.00 0.55 5.92
CA ALA A 10 -11.04 1.46 4.77
C ALA A 10 -10.29 0.88 3.56
N VAL A 11 -9.16 0.19 3.78
CA VAL A 11 -8.42 -0.50 2.69
C VAL A 11 -9.26 -1.62 2.08
N LYS A 12 -9.99 -2.40 2.88
CA LYS A 12 -10.91 -3.42 2.37
C LYS A 12 -12.01 -2.80 1.50
N THR A 13 -12.63 -1.71 1.98
CA THR A 13 -13.66 -1.00 1.22
C THR A 13 -13.11 -0.43 -0.09
N SER A 14 -11.92 0.17 -0.04
CA SER A 14 -11.30 0.79 -1.22
C SER A 14 -10.80 -0.22 -2.24
N SER A 15 -10.22 -1.34 -1.81
CA SER A 15 -9.68 -2.38 -2.70
C SER A 15 -10.72 -3.42 -3.13
N GLY A 16 -11.84 -3.53 -2.44
CA GLY A 16 -12.84 -4.59 -2.63
C GLY A 16 -12.36 -5.98 -2.17
N LEU A 17 -11.23 -6.06 -1.46
CA LEU A 17 -10.61 -7.33 -1.08
C LEU A 17 -10.89 -7.69 0.38
N PRO A 18 -11.14 -8.98 0.68
CA PRO A 18 -11.17 -9.43 2.06
C PRO A 18 -9.77 -9.39 2.68
N ARG A 19 -9.73 -9.38 4.02
CA ARG A 19 -8.48 -9.31 4.80
C ARG A 19 -7.49 -10.40 4.36
N SER A 20 -7.95 -11.64 4.25
CA SER A 20 -7.11 -12.79 3.86
C SER A 20 -6.41 -12.56 2.52
N THR A 21 -7.15 -12.10 1.49
CA THR A 21 -6.58 -11.82 0.17
C THR A 21 -5.60 -10.67 0.20
N LEU A 22 -5.83 -9.63 1.01
CA LEU A 22 -4.84 -8.56 1.19
C LEU A 22 -3.52 -9.10 1.72
N TYR A 23 -3.55 -9.89 2.80
CA TYR A 23 -2.32 -10.47 3.37
C TYR A 23 -1.65 -11.48 2.43
N LEU A 24 -2.43 -12.26 1.67
CA LEU A 24 -1.89 -13.12 0.62
C LEU A 24 -1.18 -12.31 -0.47
N ARG A 25 -1.78 -11.19 -0.92
CA ARG A 25 -1.14 -10.32 -1.91
C ARG A 25 0.11 -9.66 -1.37
N ILE A 26 0.14 -9.31 -0.08
CA ILE A 26 1.35 -8.81 0.58
C ILE A 26 2.44 -9.89 0.55
N SER A 27 2.14 -11.15 0.88
CA SER A 27 3.13 -12.23 0.82
C SER A 27 3.61 -12.54 -0.60
N GLN A 28 2.77 -12.31 -1.61
CA GLN A 28 3.11 -12.46 -3.03
C GLN A 28 3.85 -11.24 -3.62
N GLY A 29 4.03 -10.17 -2.85
CA GLY A 29 4.61 -8.91 -3.32
C GLY A 29 3.70 -8.10 -4.25
N LEU A 30 2.41 -8.42 -4.29
CA LEU A 30 1.38 -7.79 -5.11
C LEU A 30 0.60 -6.69 -4.38
N TRP A 31 1.05 -6.35 -3.18
CA TRP A 31 0.51 -5.30 -2.34
C TRP A 31 1.60 -4.75 -1.42
N THR A 32 1.51 -3.46 -1.12
CA THR A 32 2.44 -2.77 -0.21
C THR A 32 2.28 -3.25 1.23
N LYS A 33 3.40 -3.36 1.94
CA LYS A 33 3.41 -3.64 3.38
C LYS A 33 2.79 -2.47 4.16
N PRO A 34 2.01 -2.76 5.21
CA PRO A 34 1.49 -1.72 6.08
C PRO A 34 2.61 -0.99 6.82
N ILE A 35 2.36 0.27 7.16
CA ILE A 35 3.12 1.01 8.18
C ILE A 35 2.55 0.74 9.57
N SER A 36 3.44 0.62 10.55
CA SER A 36 3.06 0.63 11.96
C SER A 36 2.70 2.05 12.39
N LEU A 37 1.57 2.20 13.08
CA LEU A 37 1.12 3.46 13.70
C LEU A 37 1.22 3.39 15.24
N GLY A 38 1.93 2.41 15.78
CA GLY A 38 2.05 2.16 17.22
C GLY A 38 1.82 0.70 17.59
N ALA A 39 1.63 0.46 18.89
CA ALA A 39 1.78 -0.86 19.52
C ALA A 39 0.99 -2.03 18.89
N ARG A 40 -0.18 -1.77 18.29
CA ARG A 40 -1.03 -2.82 17.68
C ARG A 40 -1.73 -2.38 16.40
N THR A 41 -1.29 -1.27 15.84
CA THR A 41 -2.08 -0.52 14.87
C THR A 41 -1.30 -0.39 13.56
N VAL A 42 -1.92 -0.78 12.45
CA VAL A 42 -1.31 -0.71 11.11
C VAL A 42 -2.17 0.06 10.10
N GLY A 43 -1.52 0.74 9.16
CA GLY A 43 -2.20 1.47 8.10
C GLY A 43 -1.43 1.48 6.78
N TRP A 44 -2.04 2.05 5.75
CA TRP A 44 -1.47 2.23 4.43
C TRP A 44 -1.69 3.66 3.96
N PRO A 45 -0.69 4.31 3.35
CA PRO A 45 -0.90 5.59 2.68
C PRO A 45 -2.00 5.49 1.61
N ALA A 46 -2.95 6.42 1.62
CA ALA A 46 -4.12 6.40 0.73
C ALA A 46 -3.72 6.49 -0.76
N ASN A 47 -2.64 7.21 -1.07
CA ASN A 47 -2.07 7.30 -2.40
C ASN A 47 -1.65 5.93 -2.92
N GLU A 48 -0.93 5.12 -2.12
CA GLU A 48 -0.46 3.80 -2.55
C GLU A 48 -1.63 2.85 -2.85
N ILE A 49 -2.68 2.88 -2.02
CA ILE A 49 -3.89 2.08 -2.26
C ILE A 49 -4.57 2.49 -3.56
N SER A 50 -4.71 3.80 -3.79
CA SER A 50 -5.27 4.34 -5.03
C SER A 50 -4.44 3.93 -6.25
N THR A 51 -3.10 4.04 -6.18
CA THR A 51 -2.19 3.67 -7.26
C THR A 51 -2.25 2.16 -7.57
N LEU A 52 -2.30 1.29 -6.55
CA LEU A 52 -2.44 -0.16 -6.75
C LEU A 52 -3.78 -0.54 -7.35
N ASN A 53 -4.86 0.11 -6.91
CA ASN A 53 -6.18 -0.11 -7.49
C ASN A 53 -6.21 0.34 -8.96
N ALA A 54 -5.66 1.52 -9.27
CA ALA A 54 -5.57 2.02 -10.64
C ALA A 54 -4.75 1.09 -11.54
N ALA A 55 -3.61 0.58 -11.06
CA ALA A 55 -2.81 -0.41 -11.77
C ALA A 55 -3.58 -1.69 -12.09
N ARG A 56 -4.39 -2.18 -11.13
CA ARG A 56 -5.23 -3.37 -11.34
C ARG A 56 -6.39 -3.10 -12.30
N ILE A 57 -7.02 -1.94 -12.20
CA ILE A 57 -8.08 -1.52 -13.15
C ILE A 57 -7.51 -1.39 -14.57
N ALA A 58 -6.28 -0.91 -14.70
CA ALA A 58 -5.58 -0.82 -15.98
C ALA A 58 -5.12 -2.19 -16.53
N GLY A 59 -5.36 -3.29 -15.82
CA GLY A 59 -5.00 -4.64 -16.28
C GLY A 59 -3.51 -4.96 -16.22
N LYS A 60 -2.73 -4.26 -15.38
CA LYS A 60 -1.30 -4.56 -15.21
C LYS A 60 -1.08 -6.00 -14.75
N THR A 61 -0.02 -6.59 -15.28
CA THR A 61 0.42 -7.94 -14.91
C THR A 61 0.93 -7.96 -13.47
N ASP A 62 0.96 -9.14 -12.88
CA ASP A 62 1.48 -9.33 -11.53
C ASP A 62 2.94 -8.89 -11.39
N ASP A 63 3.77 -9.07 -12.44
CA ASP A 63 5.16 -8.62 -12.44
C ASP A 63 5.29 -7.09 -12.42
N GLU A 64 4.49 -6.39 -13.22
CA GLU A 64 4.45 -4.92 -13.19
C GLU A 64 3.94 -4.39 -11.84
N ILE A 65 2.97 -5.08 -11.22
CA ILE A 65 2.49 -4.73 -9.89
C ILE A 65 3.60 -4.93 -8.85
N ARG A 66 4.41 -6.00 -8.93
CA ARG A 66 5.54 -6.21 -8.01
C ARG A 66 6.57 -5.10 -8.12
N VAL A 67 6.88 -4.65 -9.35
CA VAL A 67 7.78 -3.51 -9.57
C VAL A 67 7.19 -2.24 -8.96
N LEU A 68 5.91 -1.98 -9.21
CA LEU A 68 5.20 -0.83 -8.66
C LEU A 68 5.19 -0.84 -7.12
N VAL A 69 4.93 -1.97 -6.49
CA VAL A 69 4.95 -2.11 -5.02
C VAL A 69 6.32 -1.75 -4.46
N ARG A 70 7.40 -2.24 -5.08
CA ARG A 70 8.77 -1.90 -4.65
C ARG A 70 9.04 -0.40 -4.79
N GLN A 71 8.59 0.22 -5.87
CA GLN A 71 8.73 1.66 -6.07
C GLN A 71 8.00 2.46 -4.99
N LEU A 72 6.73 2.12 -4.72
CA LEU A 72 5.92 2.80 -3.71
C LEU A 72 6.53 2.67 -2.30
N GLU A 73 7.06 1.49 -1.95
CA GLU A 73 7.74 1.28 -0.67
C GLU A 73 9.08 2.04 -0.58
N ALA A 74 9.80 2.18 -1.69
CA ALA A 74 11.04 2.95 -1.76
C ALA A 74 10.76 4.46 -1.62
N ASP A 75 9.78 4.98 -2.36
CA ASP A 75 9.37 6.38 -2.29
C ASP A 75 8.96 6.78 -0.87
N ARG A 76 8.28 5.88 -0.15
CA ARG A 76 7.90 6.10 1.25
C ARG A 76 9.11 6.30 2.17
N LYS A 77 10.21 5.55 1.97
CA LYS A 77 11.41 5.70 2.81
C LYS A 77 12.04 7.07 2.63
N ILE A 78 12.06 7.57 1.40
CA ILE A 78 12.60 8.90 1.09
C ILE A 78 11.88 9.97 1.91
N TYR A 79 10.54 9.97 1.96
CA TYR A 79 9.78 10.92 2.77
C TYR A 79 10.03 10.82 4.29
N GLY A 80 10.39 9.63 4.79
CA GLY A 80 10.76 9.44 6.20
C GLY A 80 12.15 9.98 6.54
N GLU A 81 13.08 9.95 5.59
CA GLU A 81 14.45 10.43 5.76
C GLU A 81 14.55 11.96 5.64
N THR A 82 13.73 12.61 4.81
CA THR A 82 13.77 14.08 4.62
C THR A 82 13.29 14.88 5.84
N ASN A 83 12.61 14.26 6.82
CA ASN A 83 12.09 14.95 8.01
C ASN A 83 13.02 14.84 9.24
N HIS A 84 14.24 14.34 9.08
CA HIS A 84 15.27 14.26 10.11
C HIS A 84 16.46 15.21 9.83
N ALA A 85 16.19 16.43 9.39
CA ALA A 85 17.17 17.53 9.30
C ALA A 85 16.66 18.77 10.04
#